data_AF-A0A7V2RJ09-F1
#
_entry.id   AF-A0A7V2RJ09-F1
#
_cell.length_a   1.000
_cell.length_b   1.000
_cell.length_c   1.000
_cell.angle_alpha   90.00
_cell.angle_beta   90.00
_cell.angle_gamma   90.00
#
_symmetry.space_group_name_H-M   'P 1'
#
loop_
_entity.id
_entity.type
_entity.pdbx_description
1 polymer ?
#
loop_
_entity_poly.entity_id
_entity_poly.type
_entity_poly.pdbx_seq_one_letter_code
_entity_poly.pdbx_strand_id
1 'polypeptide(L)' 'MKTSRLEAFSDGVLAIIITIMVLELKVPEETDFHSLVPKIPVFLSYLVSFVY' A
#
# COMPACT_ATOMS: atom_id res chain seq x y z
N MET A 1 -12.17 23.67 16.78
CA MET A 1 -11.28 22.92 17.71
C MET A 1 -11.65 21.45 17.97
N LYS A 2 -12.60 20.82 17.23
CA LYS A 2 -12.86 19.36 17.36
C LYS A 2 -12.33 18.52 16.18
N THR A 3 -12.17 19.12 15.00
CA THR A 3 -11.76 18.46 13.75
C THR A 3 -10.31 17.96 13.77
N SER A 4 -9.36 18.73 14.31
CA SER A 4 -7.92 18.37 14.30
C SER A 4 -7.59 17.04 15.00
N ARG A 5 -8.33 16.65 16.05
CA ARG A 5 -8.13 15.34 16.70
C ARG A 5 -8.65 14.18 15.85
N LEU A 6 -9.72 14.41 15.10
CA LEU A 6 -10.31 13.41 14.20
C LEU A 6 -9.44 13.23 12.96
N GLU A 7 -8.92 14.33 12.42
CA GLU A 7 -7.95 14.34 11.31
C GLU A 7 -6.68 13.59 11.70
N ALA A 8 -6.04 13.94 12.83
CA ALA A 8 -4.84 13.25 13.29
C ALA A 8 -5.05 11.75 13.56
N PHE A 9 -6.25 11.35 13.99
CA PHE A 9 -6.61 9.94 14.13
C PHE A 9 -6.76 9.27 12.75
N SER A 10 -7.48 9.90 11.82
CA SER A 10 -7.67 9.40 10.46
C SER A 10 -6.34 9.24 9.73
N ASP A 11 -5.44 10.22 9.84
CA ASP A 11 -4.11 10.19 9.24
C ASP A 11 -3.25 9.06 9.83
N GLY A 12 -3.31 8.87 11.16
CA GLY A 12 -2.61 7.77 11.83
C GLY A 12 -3.11 6.40 11.39
N VAL A 13 -4.42 6.23 11.24
CA VAL A 13 -5.02 4.97 10.74
C VAL A 13 -4.62 4.73 9.29
N LEU A 14 -4.69 5.75 8.43
CA LEU A 14 -4.31 5.66 7.03
C LEU A 14 -2.83 5.27 6.87
N ALA A 15 -1.94 5.89 7.66
CA ALA A 15 -0.51 5.57 7.65
C ALA A 15 -0.22 4.10 8.02
N ILE A 16 -0.92 3.55 9.01
CA ILE A 16 -0.77 2.14 9.40
C ILE A 16 -1.29 1.22 8.29
N ILE A 17 -2.45 1.52 7.70
CA ILE A 17 -3.01 0.71 6.61
C ILE A 17 -2.06 0.67 5.40
N ILE A 18 -1.54 1.83 4.98
CA ILE A 18 -0.61 1.92 3.85
C ILE A 18 0.67 1.09 4.11
N THR A 19 1.20 1.12 5.33
CA THR A 19 2.40 0.32 5.68
C THR A 19 2.11 -1.17 5.71
N ILE A 20 0.94 -1.59 6.17
CA ILE A 20 0.52 -3.00 6.13
C ILE A 20 0.29 -3.47 4.69
N MET A 21 -0.32 -2.65 3.83
CA MET A 21 -0.58 -3.00 2.43
C MET A 21 0.69 -3.36 1.66
N VAL A 22 1.84 -2.76 1.98
CA VAL A 22 3.10 -3.11 1.33
C VAL A 22 3.56 -4.53 1.66
N LEU A 23 3.16 -5.07 2.81
CA LEU A 23 3.50 -6.44 3.22
C LEU A 23 2.76 -7.49 2.37
N GLU A 24 1.68 -7.10 1.69
CA GLU A 24 0.98 -7.97 0.74
C GLU A 24 1.69 -8.08 -0.62
N LEU A 25 2.69 -7.22 -0.89
CA LEU A 25 3.55 -7.32 -2.07
C LEU A 25 4.54 -8.48 -1.90
N LYS A 26 4.06 -9.69 -2.20
CA LYS A 26 4.86 -10.90 -2.16
C LYS A 26 5.86 -10.93 -3.31
N VAL A 27 7.12 -11.21 -2.97
CA VAL A 27 8.20 -11.50 -3.92
C VAL A 27 7.81 -12.71 -4.78
N PRO A 28 8.03 -12.68 -6.09
CA PRO A 28 7.81 -13.85 -6.93
C PRO A 28 8.73 -15.02 -6.50
N GLU A 29 8.22 -16.24 -6.57
CA GLU A 29 8.98 -17.46 -6.23
C GLU A 29 10.11 -17.72 -7.24
N GLU A 30 9.89 -17.30 -8.48
CA GLU A 30 10.84 -17.44 -9.59
C GLU A 30 11.65 -16.15 -9.78
N THR A 31 12.95 -16.31 -10.04
CA THR A 31 13.90 -15.18 -10.19
C THR A 31 13.90 -14.51 -11.57
N ASP A 32 13.03 -14.95 -12.48
CA ASP A 32 12.93 -14.41 -13.83
C ASP A 32 12.13 -13.10 -13.89
N PHE A 33 12.55 -12.15 -14.73
CA PHE A 33 11.81 -10.89 -14.93
C PHE A 33 10.35 -11.07 -15.39
N HIS A 34 10.05 -12.18 -16.06
CA HIS A 34 8.69 -12.51 -16.49
C HIS A 34 7.75 -12.82 -15.31
N SER A 35 8.29 -13.23 -14.15
CA SER A 35 7.51 -13.52 -12.95
C SER A 35 6.95 -12.26 -12.27
N LEU A 36 7.47 -11.08 -12.61
CA LEU A 36 6.97 -9.79 -12.11
C LEU A 36 5.72 -9.31 -12.87
N VAL A 37 5.56 -9.68 -14.15
CA VAL A 37 4.42 -9.27 -14.98
C VAL A 37 3.06 -9.50 -14.31
N PRO A 38 2.76 -10.69 -13.74
CA PRO A 38 1.48 -10.92 -13.06
C PRO A 38 1.33 -10.13 -11.75
N LYS A 39 2.41 -9.57 -11.18
CA LYS A 39 2.39 -8.78 -9.93
C LYS A 39 2.17 -7.28 -10.17
N ILE A 40 2.33 -6.80 -11.41
CA ILE A 40 2.15 -5.39 -11.77
C ILE A 40 0.78 -4.83 -11.33
N PRO A 41 -0.37 -5.53 -11.52
CA PRO A 41 -1.66 -4.98 -11.12
C PRO A 41 -1.76 -4.73 -9.61
N VAL A 42 -1.19 -5.61 -8.78
CA VAL A 42 -1.18 -5.47 -7.32
C VAL A 42 -0.29 -4.31 -6.90
N PHE A 43 0.89 -4.20 -7.53
CA PHE A 43 1.81 -3.09 -7.29
C PHE A 43 1.19 -1.73 -7.68
N LEU A 44 0.47 -1.67 -8.80
CA LEU A 44 -0.24 -0.46 -9.23
C LEU A 44 -1.38 -0.09 -8.26
N SER A 45 -2.15 -1.07 -7.78
CA SER A 45 -3.17 -0.83 -6.74
C SER A 45 -2.55 -0.25 -5.46
N TYR A 46 -1.41 -0.81 -5.01
CA TYR A 46 -0.67 -0.27 -3.89
C TYR A 46 -0.22 1.18 -4.14
N LEU A 47 0.35 1.45 -5.32
CA LEU A 47 0.84 2.79 -5.68
C LEU A 47 -0.29 3.82 -5.70
N VAL A 48 -1.45 3.47 -6.25
CA VAL A 48 -2.63 4.34 -6.28
C VAL A 48 -3.12 4.63 -4.86
N SER A 49 -3.24 3.60 -4.00
CA SER A 49 -3.63 3.77 -2.60
C SER A 49 -2.60 4.49 -1.73
N PHE A 50 -1.33 4.54 -2.15
CA PHE A 50 -0.30 5.31 -1.45
C PHE A 50 -0.38 6.80 -1.79
N VAL A 51 -0.72 7.13 -3.04
CA VAL A 51 -0.77 8.51 -3.55
C VAL A 51 -2.08 9.22 -3.20
N TYR A 52 -3.18 8.47 -3.08
CA TYR A 52 -4.53 8.97 -2.79
C TYR A 52 -5.04 8.48 -1.43
#